data_AF-A0A0L9U3J1-F1
#
_entry.id   AF-A0A0L9U3J1-F1
#
_cell.length_a   1.000
_cell.length_b   1.000
_cell.length_c   1.000
_cell.angle_alpha   90.00
_cell.angle_beta   90.00
_cell.angle_gamma   90.00
#
_symmetry.space_group_name_H-M   'P 1'
#
loop_
_entity.id
_entity.type
_entity.pdbx_description
1 polymer ?
#
loop_
_entity_poly.entity_id
_entity_poly.type
_entity_poly.pdbx_seq_one_letter_code
_entity_poly.pdbx_strand_id
1 'polypeptide(L)'
;MTAHDRWQAFRGESTDAKDLIFSLKRSSFIQLKTKLDVFMANNTRQDICDFKVKGSWFERSCVVYAGESNNIIAQMHKKHTVQSILIGKDHFMVTVYPNIDYAFIVALIVILDEINEDARGE
;
A
#
# COMPACT_ATOMS: atom_id res chain seq x y z
N MET A 1 -15.31 9.64 8.53
CA MET A 1 -14.66 9.02 7.35
C MET A 1 -15.65 9.09 6.21
N THR A 2 -15.41 9.94 5.22
CA THR A 2 -16.21 9.95 3.99
C THR A 2 -15.83 8.71 3.15
N ALA A 3 -16.69 8.30 2.22
CA ALA A 3 -16.44 7.15 1.35
C ALA A 3 -15.22 7.31 0.42
N HIS A 4 -14.63 8.51 0.35
CA HIS A 4 -13.58 8.88 -0.61
C HIS A 4 -12.16 8.39 -0.24
N ASP A 5 -11.98 7.75 0.92
CA ASP A 5 -10.67 7.38 1.47
C ASP A 5 -10.46 5.86 1.56
N ARG A 6 -11.17 5.10 0.74
CA ARG A 6 -11.18 3.63 0.79
C ARG A 6 -10.93 3.02 -0.58
N TRP A 7 -10.04 2.02 -0.58
CA TRP A 7 -9.79 1.14 -1.72
C TRP A 7 -10.18 -0.29 -1.36
N GLN A 8 -10.63 -1.05 -2.36
CA GLN A 8 -11.04 -2.44 -2.21
C GLN A 8 -10.43 -3.27 -3.33
N ALA A 9 -9.87 -4.42 -2.98
CA ALA A 9 -9.34 -5.38 -3.92
C ALA A 9 -10.24 -6.61 -3.97
N PHE A 10 -10.66 -6.98 -5.17
CA PHE A 10 -11.56 -8.11 -5.43
C PHE A 10 -10.86 -9.19 -6.23
N ARG A 11 -11.37 -10.41 -6.15
CA ARG A 11 -10.87 -11.55 -6.93
C ARG A 11 -11.31 -11.42 -8.39
N GLY A 12 -10.33 -11.47 -9.30
CA GLY A 12 -10.57 -11.39 -10.74
C GLY A 12 -11.22 -10.07 -11.14
N GLU A 13 -12.00 -10.11 -12.21
CA GLU A 13 -12.77 -8.95 -12.70
C GLU A 13 -14.15 -8.91 -12.02
N SER A 14 -14.16 -8.66 -10.71
CA SER A 14 -15.39 -8.60 -9.90
C SER A 14 -15.41 -7.38 -9.00
N THR A 15 -16.61 -6.96 -8.63
CA THR A 15 -16.86 -6.01 -7.54
C THR A 15 -17.91 -6.55 -6.55
N ASP A 16 -18.24 -7.85 -6.66
CA ASP A 16 -19.19 -8.50 -5.76
C ASP A 16 -18.58 -8.60 -4.35
N ALA A 17 -19.41 -8.38 -3.32
CA ALA A 17 -18.96 -8.45 -1.93
C ALA A 17 -18.35 -9.81 -1.54
N LYS A 18 -18.81 -10.91 -2.17
CA LYS A 18 -18.27 -12.27 -1.95
C LYS A 18 -16.84 -12.45 -2.46
N ASP A 19 -16.43 -11.60 -3.41
CA ASP A 19 -15.12 -11.65 -4.05
C ASP A 19 -14.13 -10.66 -3.44
N LEU A 20 -14.55 -9.89 -2.43
CA LEU A 20 -13.67 -9.01 -1.68
C LEU A 20 -12.52 -9.83 -1.05
N ILE A 21 -11.28 -9.40 -1.28
CA ILE A 21 -10.09 -10.00 -0.70
C ILE A 21 -9.63 -9.17 0.50
N PHE A 22 -9.47 -7.87 0.29
CA PHE A 22 -9.08 -6.93 1.32
C PHE A 22 -9.51 -5.51 0.96
N SER A 23 -9.37 -4.62 1.93
CA SER A 23 -9.66 -3.21 1.78
C SER A 23 -8.64 -2.37 2.53
N LEU A 24 -8.41 -1.15 2.05
CA LEU A 24 -7.48 -0.21 2.66
C LEU A 24 -8.22 1.05 3.03
N LYS A 25 -7.83 1.63 4.17
CA LYS A 25 -8.29 2.95 4.60
C LYS A 25 -7.08 3.83 4.87
N ARG A 26 -7.17 5.09 4.47
CA ARG A 26 -6.21 6.09 4.92
C ARG A 26 -6.44 6.35 6.41
N SER A 27 -5.38 6.27 7.23
CA SER A 27 -5.53 6.50 8.68
C SER A 27 -5.73 7.98 9.04
N SER A 28 -5.38 8.91 8.15
CA SER A 28 -5.59 10.36 8.31
C SER A 28 -5.39 11.11 6.99
N PHE A 29 -6.16 12.18 6.77
CA PHE A 29 -6.09 13.05 5.59
C PHE A 29 -4.83 13.95 5.56
N ILE A 30 -4.20 14.21 6.71
CA ILE A 30 -3.13 15.22 6.86
C ILE A 30 -1.82 14.53 7.26
N GLN A 31 -1.16 13.83 6.34
CA GLN A 31 0.19 13.31 6.60
C GLN A 31 1.10 13.46 5.38
N LEU A 32 2.26 14.10 5.59
CA LEU A 32 3.43 14.06 4.70
C LEU A 32 3.97 12.63 4.47
N LYS A 33 3.57 11.68 5.32
CA LYS A 33 3.98 10.27 5.27
C LYS A 33 2.75 9.40 5.11
N THR A 34 2.81 8.46 4.18
CA THR A 34 1.77 7.46 3.94
C THR A 34 1.55 6.62 5.19
N LYS A 35 0.30 6.55 5.66
CA LYS A 35 -0.16 5.60 6.68
C LYS A 35 -1.51 5.00 6.26
N LEU A 36 -1.50 3.72 5.92
CA LEU A 36 -2.68 2.98 5.47
C LEU A 36 -2.91 1.77 6.38
N ASP A 37 -4.17 1.58 6.74
CA ASP A 37 -4.64 0.41 7.47
C ASP A 37 -5.30 -0.56 6.47
N VAL A 38 -4.85 -1.82 6.47
CA VAL A 38 -5.34 -2.87 5.57
C VAL A 38 -6.15 -3.89 6.36
N PHE A 39 -7.35 -4.18 5.87
CA PHE A 39 -8.29 -5.11 6.48
C PHE A 39 -8.63 -6.21 5.50
N MET A 40 -8.36 -7.47 5.88
CA MET A 40 -8.76 -8.64 5.11
C MET A 40 -10.28 -8.79 5.13
N ALA A 41 -10.86 -9.43 4.11
CA ALA A 41 -12.32 -9.55 3.98
C ALA A 41 -13.01 -10.27 5.16
N ASN A 42 -12.29 -11.17 5.85
CA ASN A 42 -12.80 -11.83 7.05
C ASN A 42 -12.77 -10.94 8.32
N ASN A 43 -12.06 -9.81 8.29
CA ASN A 43 -12.04 -8.82 9.36
C ASN A 43 -13.21 -7.85 9.20
N THR A 44 -14.39 -8.31 9.61
CA THR A 44 -15.66 -7.57 9.46
C THR A 44 -15.79 -6.39 10.41
N ARG A 45 -15.18 -6.48 11.60
CA ARG A 45 -15.21 -5.41 12.62
C ARG A 45 -14.33 -4.23 12.23
N GLN A 46 -13.16 -4.49 11.64
CA GLN A 46 -12.20 -3.46 11.21
C GLN A 46 -11.73 -2.54 12.36
N ASP A 47 -11.75 -3.04 13.59
CA ASP A 47 -11.26 -2.31 14.78
C ASP A 47 -9.72 -2.29 14.83
N ILE A 48 -9.09 -3.38 14.36
CA ILE A 48 -7.63 -3.57 14.28
C ILE A 48 -7.29 -4.00 12.86
N CYS A 49 -6.28 -3.40 12.24
CA CYS A 49 -5.85 -3.76 10.89
C CYS A 49 -5.09 -5.08 10.88
N ASP A 50 -5.21 -5.83 9.79
CA ASP A 50 -4.43 -7.06 9.55
C ASP A 50 -3.03 -6.74 9.04
N PHE A 51 -2.88 -5.63 8.31
CA PHE A 51 -1.59 -5.10 7.89
C PHE A 51 -1.57 -3.58 7.94
N LYS A 52 -0.36 -3.02 8.06
CA LYS A 52 -0.14 -1.59 8.10
C LYS A 52 0.92 -1.16 7.12
N VAL A 53 0.64 -0.15 6.32
CA VAL A 53 1.64 0.49 5.46
C VAL A 53 2.09 1.79 6.10
N LYS A 54 3.41 2.00 6.24
CA LYS A 54 4.01 3.26 6.72
C LYS A 54 5.13 3.69 5.78
N GLY A 55 5.48 4.98 5.77
CA GLY A 55 6.67 5.50 5.07
C GLY A 55 6.30 6.58 4.06
N SER A 56 7.13 6.78 3.04
CA SER A 56 6.87 7.76 1.98
C SER A 56 7.02 7.12 0.61
N TRP A 57 5.98 7.29 -0.22
CA TRP A 57 6.00 6.85 -1.62
C TRP A 57 7.07 7.58 -2.41
N PHE A 58 7.17 8.91 -2.26
CA PHE A 58 8.14 9.73 -3.00
C PHE A 58 9.59 9.46 -2.58
N GLU A 59 9.83 9.12 -1.31
CA GLU A 59 11.16 8.72 -0.85
C GLU A 59 11.48 7.26 -1.14
N ARG A 60 10.52 6.49 -1.70
CA ARG A 60 10.60 5.04 -1.91
C ARG A 60 10.94 4.28 -0.63
N SER A 61 10.32 4.68 0.48
CA SER A 61 10.60 4.20 1.84
C SER A 61 9.41 3.50 2.49
N CYS A 62 8.39 3.13 1.71
CA CYS A 62 7.22 2.40 2.21
C CYS A 62 7.58 1.03 2.79
N VAL A 63 7.00 0.70 3.94
CA VAL A 63 7.16 -0.58 4.64
C VAL A 63 5.79 -1.12 5.02
N VAL A 64 5.57 -2.41 4.79
CA VAL A 64 4.35 -3.13 5.13
C VAL A 64 4.62 -4.00 6.35
N TYR A 65 3.77 -3.87 7.37
CA TYR A 65 3.86 -4.56 8.65
C TYR A 65 2.66 -5.50 8.84
N ALA A 66 2.87 -6.62 9.56
CA ALA A 66 1.78 -7.46 10.04
C ALA A 66 1.08 -6.80 11.25
N GLY A 67 -0.20 -6.47 11.07
CA GLY A 67 -1.03 -5.76 12.04
C GLY A 67 -0.41 -4.48 12.57
N GLU A 68 -0.55 -4.26 13.88
CA GLU A 68 0.09 -3.15 14.62
C GLU A 68 1.51 -3.48 15.11
N SER A 69 2.06 -4.63 14.72
CA SER A 69 3.38 -5.07 15.19
C SER A 69 4.53 -4.39 14.44
N ASN A 70 5.76 -4.68 14.87
CA ASN A 70 6.99 -4.30 14.15
C ASN A 70 7.46 -5.37 13.15
N ASN A 71 6.66 -6.43 12.92
CA ASN A 71 7.01 -7.49 11.98
C ASN A 71 6.83 -7.00 10.54
N ILE A 72 7.93 -6.83 9.81
CA ILE A 72 7.95 -6.36 8.42
C ILE A 72 7.68 -7.55 7.49
N ILE A 73 6.74 -7.37 6.56
CA ILE A 73 6.38 -8.38 5.55
C ILE A 73 6.78 -7.96 4.13
N ALA A 74 6.94 -6.66 3.89
CA ALA A 74 7.53 -6.13 2.68
C ALA A 74 8.17 -4.76 2.91
N GLN A 75 9.22 -4.45 2.17
CA GLN A 75 9.95 -3.19 2.28
C GLN A 75 10.35 -2.65 0.92
N MET A 76 10.01 -1.39 0.66
CA MET A 76 10.44 -0.64 -0.51
C MET A 76 11.84 -0.06 -0.29
N HIS A 77 12.61 -0.05 -1.36
CA HIS A 77 13.95 0.50 -1.41
C HIS A 77 14.10 1.39 -2.65
N LYS A 78 14.70 2.56 -2.46
CA LYS A 78 15.13 3.41 -3.57
C LYS A 78 16.23 2.70 -4.37
N LYS A 79 16.05 2.53 -5.68
CA LYS A 79 17.09 2.01 -6.56
C LYS A 79 17.82 3.18 -7.19
N HIS A 80 19.01 3.49 -6.68
CA HIS A 80 19.88 4.50 -7.30
C HIS A 80 20.54 3.89 -8.53
N THR A 81 20.14 4.33 -9.72
CA THR A 81 20.87 4.07 -10.97
C THR A 81 21.39 5.39 -11.54
N VAL A 82 22.50 5.35 -12.27
CA VAL A 82 23.06 6.56 -12.92
C VAL A 82 22.04 7.18 -13.88
N GLN A 83 21.25 6.34 -14.55
CA GLN A 83 20.13 6.76 -15.41
C GLN A 83 18.93 7.34 -14.65
N SER A 84 18.57 6.84 -13.46
CA SER A 84 17.44 7.41 -12.70
C SER A 84 17.69 8.86 -12.26
N ILE A 85 18.96 9.25 -12.06
CA ILE A 85 19.35 10.64 -11.74
C ILE A 85 19.23 11.55 -12.97
N LEU A 86 19.49 11.03 -14.17
CA LEU A 86 19.51 11.78 -15.43
C LEU A 86 18.16 11.83 -16.16
N ILE A 87 17.31 10.81 -16.01
CA ILE A 87 16.11 10.59 -16.85
C ILE A 87 14.79 10.77 -16.06
N GLY A 88 14.86 10.91 -14.73
CA GLY A 88 13.66 11.14 -13.88
C GLY A 88 12.70 9.94 -13.80
N LYS A 89 13.10 8.77 -14.32
CA LYS A 89 12.37 7.52 -14.12
C LYS A 89 12.85 6.89 -12.82
N ASP A 90 12.04 7.03 -11.77
CA ASP A 90 12.31 6.42 -10.47
C ASP A 90 12.21 4.90 -10.58
N HIS A 91 13.34 4.23 -10.43
CA HIS A 91 13.36 2.79 -10.18
C HIS A 91 13.29 2.57 -8.67
N PHE A 92 12.39 1.68 -8.24
CA PHE A 92 12.38 1.17 -6.86
C PHE A 92 12.42 -0.36 -6.89
N MET A 93 12.79 -0.93 -5.76
CA MET A 93 12.72 -2.37 -5.51
C MET A 93 11.85 -2.60 -4.29
N VAL A 94 11.19 -3.76 -4.23
CA VAL A 94 10.45 -4.18 -3.04
C VAL A 94 10.95 -5.55 -2.65
N THR A 95 11.46 -5.65 -1.41
CA THR A 95 11.73 -6.93 -0.77
C THR A 95 10.42 -7.45 -0.22
N VAL A 96 10.02 -8.66 -0.63
CA VAL A 96 8.88 -9.38 -0.05
C VAL A 96 9.44 -10.53 0.77
N TYR A 97 9.07 -10.60 2.05
CA TYR A 97 9.59 -11.61 2.95
C TYR A 97 8.94 -13.00 2.69
N PRO A 98 9.59 -14.11 3.10
CA PRO A 98 9.07 -15.46 2.86
C PRO A 98 7.64 -15.66 3.35
N ASN A 99 6.89 -16.50 2.64
CA ASN A 99 5.49 -16.86 2.93
C ASN A 99 4.46 -15.73 2.77
N ILE A 100 4.85 -14.62 2.16
CA ILE A 100 3.95 -13.51 1.83
C ILE A 100 3.52 -13.61 0.37
N ASP A 101 2.24 -13.35 0.12
CA ASP A 101 1.67 -13.33 -1.23
C ASP A 101 2.17 -12.09 -2.01
N TYR A 102 2.87 -12.34 -3.12
CA TYR A 102 3.42 -11.27 -3.96
C TYR A 102 2.33 -10.45 -4.67
N ALA A 103 1.22 -11.07 -5.07
CA ALA A 103 0.11 -10.37 -5.72
C ALA A 103 -0.58 -9.41 -4.73
N PHE A 104 -0.70 -9.80 -3.46
CA PHE A 104 -1.14 -8.89 -2.40
C PHE A 104 -0.23 -7.67 -2.29
N ILE A 105 1.10 -7.85 -2.22
CA ILE A 105 2.04 -6.72 -2.15
C ILE A 105 1.99 -5.84 -3.41
N VAL A 106 1.90 -6.43 -4.60
CA VAL A 106 1.75 -5.68 -5.86
C VAL A 106 0.47 -4.86 -5.86
N ALA A 107 -0.66 -5.41 -5.39
CA ALA A 107 -1.90 -4.66 -5.28
C ALA A 107 -1.79 -3.47 -4.32
N LEU A 108 -1.07 -3.62 -3.19
CA LEU A 108 -0.77 -2.48 -2.30
C LEU A 108 0.04 -1.39 -3.01
N ILE A 109 1.02 -1.77 -3.84
CA ILE A 109 1.86 -0.83 -4.59
C ILE A 109 1.02 -0.06 -5.62
N VAL A 110 0.11 -0.72 -6.34
CA VAL A 110 -0.79 -0.06 -7.31
C VAL A 110 -1.68 0.96 -6.61
N ILE A 111 -2.22 0.62 -5.45
CA ILE A 111 -3.07 1.55 -4.68
C ILE A 111 -2.25 2.72 -4.12
N LEU A 112 -1.00 2.47 -3.71
CA LEU A 112 -0.08 3.53 -3.34
C LEU A 112 0.25 4.45 -4.51
N ASP A 113 0.44 3.92 -5.71
CA ASP A 113 0.70 4.72 -6.90
C ASP A 113 -0.48 5.64 -7.17
N GLU A 114 -1.70 5.10 -7.28
CA GLU A 114 -2.96 5.85 -7.45
C GLU A 114 -3.11 6.99 -6.41
N ILE A 115 -2.92 6.67 -5.12
CA ILE A 115 -3.00 7.64 -4.02
C ILE A 115 -2.05 8.83 -4.21
N ASN A 116 -0.91 8.61 -4.86
CA ASN A 116 0.15 9.61 -5.03
C ASN A 116 0.21 10.20 -6.45
N GLU A 117 -0.53 9.66 -7.42
CA GLU A 117 -0.76 10.30 -8.72
C GLU A 117 -1.60 11.56 -8.55
N ASP A 118 -2.64 11.51 -7.72
CA ASP A 118 -3.47 12.68 -7.36
C ASP A 118 -2.65 13.84 -6.77
N ALA A 119 -1.58 13.52 -6.02
CA ALA A 119 -0.71 14.52 -5.37
C ALA A 119 0.32 15.16 -6.31
N ARG A 120 0.46 14.69 -7.55
CA ARG A 120 1.35 15.29 -8.58
C ARG A 120 0.65 16.36 -9.43
N GLY A 121 -0.67 16.48 -9.32
CA GLY A 121 -1.50 17.40 -10.10
C GLY A 121 -1.74 18.78 -9.48
N GLU A 122 -1.14 19.09 -8.33
CA GLU A 122 -1.21 20.40 -7.66
C GLU A 122 0.12 21.18 -7.76
#